data_AF-A0A3C7W909-F1
#
_entry.id   AF-A0A3C7W909-F1
#
_cell.length_a   1.000
_cell.length_b   1.000
_cell.length_c   1.000
_cell.angle_alpha   90.00
_cell.angle_beta   90.00
_cell.angle_gamma   90.00
#
_symmetry.space_group_name_H-M   'P 1'
#
loop_
_entity.id
_entity.type
_entity.pdbx_description
1 polymer ?
#
loop_
_entity_poly.entity_id
_entity_poly.type
_entity_poly.pdbx_seq_one_letter_code
_entity_poly.pdbx_strand_id
1 'polypeptide(L)'
;RALPATASWLLARALYRPRLRNPFFYILGAGFAGGALVVLVDAVAALVLFSAVGLERWVDGALTFWPLLFLVMFSEGFINGMCVAALAVFYPDAVKTFDDRFYLDDA
;
A
#
# COMPACT_ATOMS: atom_id res chain seq x y z
N ARG A 1 -4.73 12.72 -7.20
CA ARG A 1 -4.46 12.81 -5.75
C ARG A 1 -5.47 12.03 -4.89
N ALA A 2 -6.77 12.00 -5.23
CA ALA A 2 -7.77 11.28 -4.42
C ALA A 2 -7.72 9.73 -4.58
N LEU A 3 -7.45 9.23 -5.79
CA LEU A 3 -7.48 7.80 -6.12
C LEU A 3 -6.57 6.90 -5.25
N PRO A 4 -5.27 7.20 -5.09
CA PRO A 4 -4.39 6.34 -4.27
C PRO A 4 -4.77 6.39 -2.80
N ALA A 5 -5.16 7.56 -2.28
CA ALA A 5 -5.60 7.71 -0.89
C ALA A 5 -6.86 6.87 -0.59
N THR A 6 -7.83 6.84 -1.51
CA THR A 6 -9.05 6.03 -1.36
C THR A 6 -8.79 4.54 -1.44
N ALA A 7 -7.88 4.10 -2.31
CA ALA A 7 -7.52 2.69 -2.45
C ALA A 7 -6.81 2.17 -1.18
N SER A 8 -5.83 2.93 -0.67
CA SER A 8 -5.14 2.62 0.59
C SER A 8 -6.12 2.57 1.76
N TRP A 9 -7.08 3.49 1.82
CA TRP A 9 -8.08 3.54 2.89
C TRP A 9 -9.05 2.34 2.85
N LEU A 10 -9.54 1.96 1.66
CA LEU A 10 -10.41 0.79 1.52
C LEU A 10 -9.69 -0.51 1.89
N LEU A 11 -8.42 -0.63 1.53
CA LEU A 11 -7.60 -1.80 1.86
C LEU A 11 -7.34 -1.89 3.37
N ALA A 12 -6.98 -0.76 3.99
CA ALA A 12 -6.84 -0.66 5.45
C ALA A 12 -8.13 -1.03 6.18
N ARG A 13 -9.30 -0.59 5.67
CA ARG A 13 -10.59 -0.91 6.28
C ARG A 13 -10.99 -2.38 6.09
N ALA A 14 -10.68 -2.99 4.95
CA ALA A 14 -10.92 -4.41 4.70
C ALA A 14 -10.07 -5.32 5.61
N LEU A 15 -8.88 -4.84 5.99
CA LEU A 15 -8.00 -5.51 6.94
C LEU A 15 -8.40 -5.31 8.41
N TYR A 16 -9.31 -4.37 8.70
CA TYR A 16 -9.83 -4.17 10.04
C TYR A 16 -10.86 -5.24 10.41
N ARG A 17 -10.37 -6.42 10.81
CA ARG A 17 -11.20 -7.49 11.35
C ARG A 17 -10.77 -7.83 12.79
N PRO A 18 -11.72 -7.94 13.74
CA PRO A 18 -11.44 -8.24 15.15
C PRO A 18 -10.79 -9.63 15.39
N ARG A 19 -10.57 -10.42 14.34
CA ARG A 19 -9.90 -11.72 14.39
C ARG A 19 -8.38 -11.63 14.21
N LEU A 20 -7.85 -10.48 13.83
CA LEU A 20 -6.44 -10.27 13.47
C LEU A 20 -5.66 -9.60 14.62
N ARG A 21 -5.73 -10.12 15.85
CA ARG A 21 -4.98 -9.63 17.04
C ARG A 21 -3.44 -9.70 16.92
N ASN A 22 -2.88 -10.10 15.78
CA ASN A 22 -1.43 -10.10 15.55
C ASN A 22 -1.01 -8.89 14.70
N PRO A 23 -0.14 -8.00 15.22
CA PRO A 23 0.30 -6.78 14.53
C PRO A 23 1.02 -7.06 13.20
N PHE A 24 1.54 -8.28 13.00
CA PHE A 24 2.12 -8.72 11.74
C PHE A 24 1.15 -8.62 10.55
N PHE A 25 -0.13 -8.96 10.73
CA PHE A 25 -1.13 -8.86 9.65
C PHE A 25 -1.42 -7.41 9.27
N TYR A 26 -1.35 -6.49 10.25
CA TYR A 26 -1.49 -5.08 9.99
C TYR A 26 -0.30 -4.53 9.19
N ILE A 27 0.92 -4.87 9.60
CA ILE A 27 2.16 -4.46 8.91
C ILE A 27 2.21 -5.02 7.48
N LEU A 28 1.95 -6.32 7.33
CA LEU A 28 2.01 -7.00 6.02
C LEU A 28 0.86 -6.58 5.09
N GLY A 29 -0.34 -6.36 5.65
CA GLY A 29 -1.50 -5.95 4.85
C GLY A 29 -1.52 -4.46 4.55
N ALA A 30 -1.60 -3.62 5.58
CA ALA A 30 -1.74 -2.18 5.41
C ALA A 30 -0.44 -1.52 4.94
N GLY A 31 0.71 -1.97 5.43
CA GLY A 31 2.02 -1.46 5.01
C GLY A 31 2.45 -2.03 3.67
N PHE A 32 2.73 -3.34 3.63
CA PHE A 32 3.31 -3.95 2.43
C PHE A 32 2.33 -4.05 1.25
N ALA A 33 1.18 -4.71 1.44
CA ALA A 33 0.22 -4.86 0.34
C ALA A 33 -0.41 -3.51 -0.06
N GLY A 34 -0.62 -2.60 0.91
CA GLY A 34 -1.06 -1.23 0.63
C GLY A 34 -0.07 -0.47 -0.27
N GLY A 35 1.22 -0.49 0.05
CA GLY A 35 2.26 0.17 -0.76
C GLY A 35 2.35 -0.39 -2.18
N ALA A 36 2.36 -1.72 -2.32
CA ALA A 36 2.37 -2.37 -3.62
C ALA A 36 1.13 -2.03 -4.47
N LEU A 37 -0.06 -1.97 -3.84
CA LEU A 37 -1.30 -1.66 -4.54
C LEU A 37 -1.37 -0.20 -5.03
N VAL A 38 -0.81 0.75 -4.28
CA VAL A 38 -0.71 2.15 -4.72
C VAL A 38 0.10 2.27 -5.99
N VAL A 39 1.28 1.63 -6.05
CA VAL A 39 2.14 1.62 -7.24
C VAL A 39 1.41 1.03 -8.45
N LEU A 40 0.66 -0.06 -8.25
CA LEU A 40 -0.14 -0.66 -9.32
C LEU A 40 -1.24 0.27 -9.82
N VAL A 41 -1.98 0.92 -8.90
CA VAL A 41 -3.03 1.89 -9.25
C VAL A 41 -2.45 3.08 -10.01
N ASP A 42 -1.31 3.61 -9.57
CA ASP A 42 -0.65 4.73 -10.24
C ASP A 42 -0.13 4.35 -11.63
N ALA A 43 0.43 3.14 -11.79
CA ALA A 43 0.87 2.64 -13.10
C ALA A 43 -0.31 2.48 -14.07
N VAL A 44 -1.43 1.90 -13.62
CA VAL A 44 -2.65 1.77 -14.45
C VAL A 44 -3.21 3.15 -14.81
N ALA A 45 -3.26 4.09 -13.85
CA ALA A 45 -3.73 5.44 -14.11
C ALA A 45 -2.83 6.18 -15.13
N ALA A 46 -1.51 6.00 -15.04
CA ALA A 46 -0.57 6.57 -16.01
C ALA A 46 -0.77 5.99 -17.42
N LEU A 47 -0.97 4.66 -17.54
CA LEU A 47 -1.26 4.02 -18.82
C LEU A 47 -2.54 4.54 -19.47
N VAL A 48 -3.62 4.66 -18.69
CA VAL A 48 -4.90 5.21 -19.18
C VAL A 48 -4.76 6.67 -19.61
N LEU A 49 -3.99 7.47 -18.87
CA LEU A 49 -3.75 8.86 -19.23
C LEU A 49 -2.92 8.98 -20.52
N PHE A 50 -1.86 8.16 -20.66
CA PHE A 50 -1.01 8.17 -21.85
C PHE A 50 -1.77 7.70 -23.09
N SER A 51 -2.64 6.70 -22.97
CA SER A 51 -3.50 6.30 -24.09
C SER A 51 -4.50 7.41 -24.47
N ALA A 52 -5.11 8.08 -23.48
CA ALA A 52 -6.06 9.17 -23.73
C ALA A 52 -5.44 10.40 -24.43
N VAL A 53 -4.14 10.65 -24.22
CA VAL A 53 -3.39 11.77 -24.82
C VAL A 53 -2.71 11.35 -26.15
N GLY A 54 -2.84 10.09 -26.58
CA GLY A 54 -2.23 9.59 -27.82
C GLY A 54 -0.72 9.36 -27.74
N LEU A 55 -0.18 9.14 -26.53
CA LEU A 55 1.24 8.91 -26.25
C LEU A 55 1.62 7.43 -26.33
N GLU A 56 1.31 6.76 -27.44
CA GLU A 56 1.43 5.29 -27.55
C GLU A 56 2.85 4.75 -27.32
N ARG A 57 3.90 5.51 -27.69
CA ARG A 57 5.30 5.14 -27.40
C ARG A 57 5.56 4.86 -25.91
N TRP A 58 4.91 5.62 -25.02
CA TRP A 58 5.08 5.46 -23.57
C TRP A 58 4.28 4.28 -23.04
N VAL A 59 3.12 4.00 -23.63
CA VAL A 59 2.30 2.81 -23.33
C VAL A 59 3.06 1.54 -23.71
N ASP A 60 3.58 1.47 -24.94
CA ASP A 60 4.35 0.32 -25.43
C ASP A 60 5.62 0.08 -24.60
N GLY A 61 6.32 1.15 -24.24
CA GLY A 61 7.46 1.08 -23.33
C GLY A 61 7.07 0.50 -21.97
N ALA A 62 6.02 1.01 -21.35
CA ALA A 62 5.55 0.52 -20.06
C ALA A 62 5.11 -0.95 -20.11
N LEU A 63 4.46 -1.39 -21.19
CA LEU A 63 4.07 -2.79 -21.39
C LEU A 63 5.28 -3.69 -21.65
N THR A 64 6.29 -3.21 -22.37
CA THR A 64 7.53 -3.96 -22.63
C THR A 64 8.32 -4.21 -21.34
N PHE A 65 8.36 -3.20 -20.46
CA PHE A 65 9.10 -3.26 -19.21
C PHE A 65 8.22 -3.53 -17.97
N TRP A 66 7.03 -4.11 -18.17
CA TRP A 66 6.09 -4.41 -17.09
C TRP A 66 6.69 -5.20 -15.90
N PRO A 67 7.69 -6.10 -16.06
CA PRO A 67 8.27 -6.79 -14.90
C PRO A 67 9.01 -5.85 -13.95
N LEU A 68 9.49 -4.69 -14.43
CA LEU A 68 10.11 -3.67 -13.57
C LEU A 68 9.09 -3.07 -12.59
N LEU A 69 7.80 -3.04 -12.97
CA LEU A 69 6.75 -2.59 -12.08
C LEU A 69 6.70 -3.46 -10.82
N PHE A 70 6.88 -4.77 -10.94
CA PHE A 70 6.90 -5.67 -9.80
C PHE A 70 8.05 -5.36 -8.85
N LEU A 71 9.24 -5.03 -9.39
CA LEU A 71 10.39 -4.63 -8.58
C LEU A 71 10.10 -3.36 -7.78
N VAL A 72 9.47 -2.36 -8.40
CA VAL A 72 9.07 -1.10 -7.75
C VAL A 72 7.98 -1.35 -6.71
N MET A 73 6.96 -2.15 -7.04
CA MET A 73 5.89 -2.53 -6.11
C MET A 73 6.45 -3.22 -4.87
N PHE A 74 7.41 -4.13 -5.05
CA PHE A 74 8.06 -4.82 -3.95
C PHE A 74 8.86 -3.87 -3.06
N SER A 75 9.69 -2.99 -3.65
CA SER A 75 10.46 -2.03 -2.86
C SER A 75 9.58 -1.04 -2.12
N GLU A 76 8.52 -0.56 -2.76
CA GLU A 76 7.59 0.40 -2.16
C GLU A 76 6.79 -0.24 -1.02
N GLY A 77 6.25 -1.45 -1.25
CA GLY A 77 5.59 -2.23 -0.20
C GLY A 77 6.54 -2.50 0.97
N PHE A 78 7.80 -2.85 0.70
CA PHE A 78 8.78 -3.13 1.75
C PHE A 78 9.08 -1.89 2.60
N ILE A 79 9.36 -0.74 1.98
CA ILE A 79 9.62 0.52 2.69
C ILE A 79 8.40 0.94 3.51
N ASN A 80 7.21 0.91 2.92
CA ASN A 80 5.97 1.27 3.61
C ASN A 80 5.70 0.31 4.79
N GLY A 81 5.92 -1.00 4.61
CA GLY A 81 5.85 -2.00 5.67
C GLY A 81 6.79 -1.70 6.83
N MET A 82 8.05 -1.35 6.54
CA MET A 82 9.02 -0.96 7.57
C MET A 82 8.58 0.31 8.33
N CYS A 83 8.11 1.34 7.62
CA CYS A 83 7.62 2.57 8.25
C CYS A 83 6.41 2.30 9.14
N VAL A 84 5.43 1.52 8.67
CA VAL A 84 4.25 1.15 9.44
C VAL A 84 4.63 0.30 10.66
N ALA A 85 5.59 -0.63 10.53
CA ALA A 85 6.09 -1.41 11.66
C ALA A 85 6.77 -0.52 12.71
N ALA A 86 7.63 0.41 12.29
CA ALA A 86 8.30 1.34 13.19
C ALA A 86 7.30 2.24 13.91
N LEU A 87 6.31 2.79 13.19
CA LEU A 87 5.26 3.61 13.80
C LEU A 87 4.41 2.80 14.78
N ALA A 88 4.01 1.58 14.43
CA ALA A 88 3.23 0.72 15.32
C ALA A 88 3.99 0.29 16.59
N VAL A 89 5.32 0.27 16.59
CA VAL A 89 6.13 -0.07 17.76
C VAL A 89 6.48 1.16 18.60
N PHE A 90 6.90 2.26 17.96
CA PHE A 90 7.45 3.44 18.67
C PHE A 90 6.43 4.55 18.92
N TYR A 91 5.42 4.69 18.05
CA TYR A 91 4.43 5.77 18.10
C TYR A 91 3.06 5.27 17.66
N PRO A 92 2.48 4.31 18.38
CA PRO A 92 1.30 3.64 17.88
C PRO A 92 0.05 4.54 17.82
N ASP A 93 -0.03 5.57 18.69
CA ASP A 93 -1.04 6.64 18.61
C ASP A 93 -1.05 7.39 17.26
N ALA A 94 0.07 7.40 16.52
CA ALA A 94 0.16 8.02 15.20
C ALA A 94 -0.58 7.22 14.12
N VAL A 95 -0.82 5.93 14.37
CA VAL A 95 -1.53 5.05 13.45
C VAL A 95 -2.99 5.01 13.89
N LYS A 96 -3.80 5.99 13.46
CA LYS A 96 -5.23 6.11 13.87
C LYS A 96 -6.10 4.87 13.62
N THR A 97 -5.66 3.95 12.77
CA THR A 97 -6.28 2.64 12.58
C THR A 97 -5.78 1.61 13.57
N PHE A 98 -4.57 1.69 14.10
CA PHE A 98 -4.06 0.78 15.11
C PHE A 98 -4.71 1.10 16.46
N ASP A 99 -5.31 0.09 17.09
CA ASP A 99 -5.88 0.22 18.43
C ASP A 99 -4.92 -0.44 19.42
N ASP A 100 -4.10 0.38 20.07
CA ASP A 100 -3.10 -0.09 21.05
C ASP A 100 -3.69 -0.96 22.14
N ARG A 101 -4.87 -0.59 22.64
CA ARG A 101 -5.57 -1.32 23.70
C ARG A 101 -6.06 -2.69 23.24
N PHE A 102 -6.18 -2.92 21.94
CA PHE A 102 -6.56 -4.21 21.39
C PHE A 102 -5.37 -5.15 21.18
N TYR A 103 -4.17 -4.60 20.93
CA TYR A 103 -2.97 -5.35 20.56
C TYR A 103 -1.92 -5.50 21.67
N LEU A 104 -1.86 -4.59 22.63
CA LEU A 104 -0.77 -4.51 23.62
C LEU A 104 -1.20 -4.70 25.09
N ASP A 105 -2.49 -4.57 25.43
CA ASP A 105 -2.96 -4.58 26.84
C ASP A 105 -2.95 -5.97 27.53
N ASP A 106 -2.56 -7.06 26.85
CA ASP A 106 -2.44 -8.41 27.43
C ASP A 106 -0.98 -8.92 27.51
N ALA A 107 0.04 -8.06 27.34
CA ALA A 107 1.46 -8.42 27.45
C ALA A 107 2.07 -8.15 28.84
#